data_AF-A0A7I7WX24-F1
#
_entry.id   AF-A0A7I7WX24-F1
#
_cell.length_a   1.000
_cell.length_b   1.000
_cell.length_c   1.000
_cell.angle_alpha   90.00
_cell.angle_beta   90.00
_cell.angle_gamma   90.00
#
_symmetry.space_group_name_H-M   'P 1'
#
loop_
_entity.id
_entity.type
_entity.pdbx_description
1 polymer ?
#
loop_
_entity_poly.entity_id
_entity_poly.type
_entity_poly.pdbx_seq_one_letter_code
_entity_poly.pdbx_strand_id
1 'polypeptide(L)'
;MTEIMIDPNVRVAGGLTFSGFEDVRGPMPVAGQRVLVREPEANLVAPGIVTSVDNEDSLIYIRVEWASLKTDVLPTPDQLLRRIGAFVQNFAPDGPTWVTSQRTDHTAASKQLQSA
;
A
#
# COMPACT_ATOMS: atom_id res chain seq x y z
N MET A 1 3.30 0.02 0.66
CA MET A 1 3.44 0.31 -0.78
C MET A 1 3.72 1.79 -0.90
N THR A 2 4.73 2.19 -1.66
CA THR A 2 5.04 3.62 -1.92
C THR A 2 4.32 4.06 -3.18
N GLU A 3 3.63 5.19 -3.09
CA GLU A 3 2.98 5.87 -4.21
C GLU A 3 3.69 7.21 -4.45
N ILE A 4 3.83 7.59 -5.71
CA ILE A 4 4.45 8.85 -6.12
C ILE A 4 3.48 9.55 -7.06
N MET A 5 3.04 10.74 -6.68
CA MET A 5 2.27 11.60 -7.57
C MET A 5 3.21 12.22 -8.60
N ILE A 6 2.78 12.37 -9.85
CA ILE A 6 3.58 13.00 -10.91
C ILE A 6 2.73 13.99 -11.71
N ASP A 7 3.38 14.99 -12.31
CA ASP A 7 2.81 15.78 -13.40
C ASP A 7 3.10 15.06 -14.74
N PRO A 8 2.08 14.71 -15.53
CA PRO A 8 2.25 13.96 -16.77
C PRO A 8 2.92 14.79 -17.89
N ASN A 9 2.97 16.11 -17.74
CA ASN A 9 3.62 17.05 -18.65
C ASN A 9 5.12 17.14 -18.39
N VAL A 10 5.58 16.76 -17.19
CA VAL A 10 7.00 16.69 -16.84
C VAL A 10 7.58 15.38 -17.35
N ARG A 11 8.04 15.40 -18.60
CA ARG A 11 8.70 14.25 -19.24
C ARG A 11 10.15 14.58 -19.54
N VAL A 12 11.02 13.66 -19.16
CA VAL A 12 12.45 13.72 -19.46
C VAL A 12 12.75 12.67 -20.54
N ALA A 13 13.84 12.88 -21.28
CA ALA A 13 14.28 11.96 -22.33
C ALA A 13 14.32 10.50 -21.84
N GLY A 14 13.93 9.55 -22.72
CA GLY A 14 13.98 8.11 -22.41
C GLY A 14 12.77 7.57 -21.62
N GLY A 15 11.65 8.30 -21.60
CA GLY A 15 10.41 7.88 -20.92
C GLY A 15 10.48 8.02 -19.41
N LEU A 16 11.36 8.88 -18.91
CA LEU A 16 11.54 9.21 -17.51
C LEU A 16 10.67 10.41 -17.12
N THR A 17 10.41 10.53 -15.83
CA THR A 17 9.84 11.71 -15.17
C THR A 17 10.57 11.90 -13.84
N PHE A 18 10.26 12.98 -13.14
CA PHE A 18 10.71 13.18 -11.77
C PHE A 18 9.58 13.76 -10.93
N SER A 19 9.67 13.57 -9.62
CA SER A 19 8.83 14.27 -8.64
C SER A 19 9.63 14.68 -7.42
N GLY A 20 9.09 15.66 -6.68
CA GLY A 20 9.63 16.04 -5.38
C GLY A 20 9.32 15.02 -4.29
N PHE A 21 10.01 15.13 -3.15
CA PHE A 21 9.78 14.28 -1.98
C PHE A 21 8.39 14.49 -1.37
N GLU A 22 7.82 15.68 -1.52
CA GLU A 22 6.47 16.06 -1.08
C GLU A 22 5.36 15.26 -1.76
N ASP A 23 5.63 14.71 -2.94
CA ASP A 23 4.69 13.94 -3.74
C ASP A 23 4.67 12.44 -3.38
N VAL A 24 5.54 12.04 -2.46
CA VAL A 24 5.64 10.66 -1.99
C VAL A 24 4.60 10.38 -0.92
N ARG A 25 3.82 9.33 -1.13
CA ARG A 25 2.90 8.76 -0.14
C ARG A 25 3.41 7.40 0.32
N GLY A 26 3.68 7.30 1.62
CA GLY A 26 4.26 6.12 2.25
C GLY A 26 5.77 6.25 2.48
N PRO A 27 6.50 5.14 2.66
CA PRO A 27 7.94 5.17 2.89
C PRO A 27 8.70 5.76 1.69
N MET A 28 9.77 6.51 1.98
CA MET A 28 10.67 7.04 0.94
C MET A 28 11.23 5.87 0.10
N PRO A 29 11.09 5.90 -1.24
CA PRO A 29 11.54 4.80 -2.07
C PRO A 29 13.05 4.82 -2.28
N VAL A 30 13.60 3.69 -2.71
CA VAL A 30 15.02 3.56 -3.08
C VAL A 30 15.18 3.26 -4.58
N ALA A 31 16.35 3.53 -5.14
CA ALA A 31 16.64 3.20 -6.53
C ALA A 31 16.42 1.69 -6.82
N GLY A 32 15.80 1.38 -7.95
CA GLY A 32 15.38 0.05 -8.37
C GLY A 32 14.02 -0.39 -7.81
N GLN A 33 13.44 0.33 -6.84
CA GLN A 33 12.15 -0.04 -6.24
C GLN A 33 10.99 0.17 -7.23
N ARG A 34 10.07 -0.81 -7.25
CA ARG A 34 8.77 -0.66 -7.90
C ARG A 34 7.82 0.18 -7.05
N VAL A 35 7.16 1.14 -7.67
CA VAL A 35 6.24 2.08 -7.03
C VAL A 35 4.94 2.17 -7.83
N LEU A 36 3.89 2.67 -7.17
CA LEU A 36 2.69 3.11 -7.86
C LEU A 36 2.87 4.57 -8.26
N VAL A 37 2.73 4.88 -9.54
CA VAL A 37 2.76 6.24 -10.06
C VAL A 37 1.32 6.69 -10.23
N ARG A 38 0.97 7.85 -9.66
CA ARG A 38 -0.36 8.45 -9.76
C ARG A 38 -0.29 9.79 -10.49
N GLU A 39 -1.18 9.97 -11.44
CA GLU A 39 -1.47 11.27 -12.04
C GLU A 39 -2.81 11.75 -11.45
N PRO A 40 -2.81 12.81 -10.63
CA PRO A 40 -3.97 13.17 -9.83
C PRO A 40 -5.11 13.83 -10.61
N GLU A 41 -4.83 14.55 -11.71
CA GLU A 41 -5.84 15.36 -12.40
C GLU A 41 -6.83 14.49 -13.18
N ALA A 42 -6.33 13.50 -13.92
CA ALA A 42 -7.15 12.52 -14.63
C ALA A 42 -7.34 11.22 -13.83
N ASN A 43 -6.87 11.19 -12.57
CA ASN A 43 -6.94 10.05 -11.68
C ASN A 43 -6.41 8.77 -12.35
N LEU A 44 -5.24 8.85 -12.95
CA LEU A 44 -4.58 7.72 -13.61
C LEU A 44 -3.53 7.11 -12.71
N VAL A 45 -3.32 5.80 -12.88
CA VAL A 45 -2.27 5.06 -12.20
C VAL A 45 -1.49 4.18 -13.17
N ALA A 46 -0.20 4.05 -12.93
CA ALA A 46 0.69 3.14 -13.64
C ALA A 46 1.77 2.58 -12.70
N PRO A 47 2.32 1.39 -12.96
CA PRO A 47 3.56 0.97 -12.33
C PRO A 47 4.74 1.84 -12.78
N GLY A 48 5.64 2.12 -11.85
CA GLY A 48 6.91 2.78 -12.11
C GLY A 48 8.09 2.09 -11.43
N ILE A 49 9.29 2.40 -11.90
CA ILE A 49 10.55 1.98 -11.27
C ILE A 49 11.34 3.24 -10.94
N VAL A 50 11.72 3.42 -9.68
CA VAL A 50 12.61 4.50 -9.26
C VAL A 50 13.98 4.25 -9.85
N THR A 51 14.48 5.17 -10.66
CA THR A 51 15.81 5.05 -11.30
C THR A 51 16.91 5.69 -10.46
N SER A 52 16.60 6.80 -9.77
CA SER A 52 17.54 7.50 -8.89
C SER A 52 16.78 8.31 -7.84
N VAL A 53 17.42 8.56 -6.72
CA VAL A 53 16.96 9.47 -5.66
C VAL A 53 18.06 10.50 -5.42
N ASP A 54 17.74 11.75 -5.67
CA ASP A 54 18.61 12.90 -5.42
C ASP A 54 18.21 13.54 -4.10
N ASN A 55 19.07 13.41 -3.09
CA ASN A 55 18.80 13.96 -1.76
C ASN A 55 19.22 15.43 -1.63
N GLU A 56 20.04 15.94 -2.55
CA GLU A 56 20.46 17.34 -2.53
C GLU A 56 19.31 18.22 -3.03
N ASP A 57 18.75 17.84 -4.18
CA ASP A 57 17.63 18.56 -4.80
C ASP A 57 16.25 18.06 -4.35
N SER A 58 16.20 17.02 -3.50
CA SER A 58 14.97 16.38 -3.03
C SER A 58 14.08 15.87 -4.17
N LEU A 59 14.70 15.22 -5.16
CA LEU A 59 14.05 14.71 -6.37
C LEU A 59 14.11 13.19 -6.47
N ILE A 60 13.06 12.61 -7.04
CA ILE A 60 12.99 11.17 -7.35
C ILE A 60 12.78 11.03 -8.84
N TYR A 61 13.69 10.34 -9.51
CA TYR A 61 13.58 10.05 -10.93
C TYR A 61 12.90 8.70 -11.12
N ILE A 62 11.86 8.66 -11.96
CA ILE A 62 11.04 7.47 -12.17
C ILE A 62 10.95 7.14 -13.65
N ARG A 63 11.11 5.86 -13.97
CA ARG A 63 10.70 5.29 -15.26
C ARG A 63 9.27 4.80 -15.14
N VAL A 64 8.37 5.42 -15.87
CA VAL A 64 6.93 5.07 -15.86
C VAL A 64 6.62 4.17 -17.05
N GLU A 65 5.83 3.12 -16.83
CA GLU A 65 5.26 2.35 -17.93
C GLU A 65 4.04 3.09 -18.49
N TRP A 66 4.28 4.12 -19.29
CA TRP A 66 3.23 5.01 -19.81
C TRP A 66 2.11 4.28 -20.56
N ALA A 67 2.43 3.16 -21.21
CA ALA A 67 1.46 2.34 -21.94
C ALA A 67 0.46 1.61 -21.02
N SER A 68 0.73 1.50 -19.71
CA SER A 68 -0.15 0.85 -18.74
C SER A 68 -0.91 1.85 -17.84
N LEU A 69 -0.84 3.15 -18.15
CA LEU A 69 -1.69 4.17 -17.54
C LEU A 69 -3.16 3.80 -17.72
N LYS A 70 -3.87 3.76 -16.60
CA LYS A 70 -5.31 3.48 -16.56
C LYS A 70 -5.94 4.29 -15.46
N THR A 71 -7.24 4.57 -15.61
CA THR A 71 -8.01 5.18 -14.53
C THR A 71 -7.92 4.33 -13.27
N ASP A 72 -7.72 4.98 -12.14
CA ASP A 72 -7.84 4.34 -10.83
C ASP A 72 -9.34 4.12 -10.54
N VAL A 73 -9.88 3.07 -11.16
CA VAL A 73 -11.27 2.69 -11.01
C VAL A 73 -11.41 2.01 -9.66
N LEU A 74 -12.07 2.69 -8.72
CA LEU A 74 -12.60 2.03 -7.53
C LEU A 74 -13.48 0.87 -8.00
N PRO A 75 -13.28 -0.37 -7.49
CA PRO A 75 -14.13 -1.49 -7.87
C PRO A 75 -15.58 -1.10 -7.58
N THR A 76 -16.48 -1.43 -8.52
CA THR A 76 -17.91 -1.24 -8.26
C THR A 76 -18.32 -2.01 -6.99
N PRO A 77 -19.39 -1.61 -6.28
CA PRO A 77 -19.86 -2.35 -5.11
C PRO A 77 -19.97 -3.86 -5.37
N ASP A 78 -20.44 -4.28 -6.55
CA ASP A 78 -20.53 -5.69 -6.93
C ASP A 78 -19.15 -6.36 -7.11
N GLN A 79 -18.17 -5.65 -7.67
CA GLN A 79 -16.80 -6.16 -7.79
C GLN A 79 -16.11 -6.25 -6.42
N LEU A 80 -16.39 -5.29 -5.53
CA LEU A 80 -15.92 -5.32 -4.15
C LEU A 80 -16.51 -6.50 -3.38
N LEU A 81 -17.84 -6.70 -3.48
CA LEU A 81 -18.55 -7.81 -2.85
C LEU A 81 -18.10 -9.18 -3.41
N ARG A 82 -17.78 -9.30 -4.71
CA ARG A 82 -17.18 -10.52 -5.28
C ARG A 82 -15.78 -10.78 -4.73
N ARG A 83 -14.94 -9.75 -4.55
CA ARG A 83 -13.59 -9.90 -3.99
C ARG A 83 -13.63 -10.29 -2.51
N ILE A 84 -14.55 -9.71 -1.72
CA ILE A 84 -14.75 -10.08 -0.31
C ILE A 84 -15.40 -11.46 -0.20
N GLY A 85 -16.39 -11.77 -1.04
CA GLY A 85 -17.04 -13.10 -1.07
C GLY A 85 -16.07 -14.22 -1.44
N ALA A 86 -15.13 -13.98 -2.36
CA ALA A 86 -14.06 -14.93 -2.68
C ALA A 86 -13.05 -15.10 -1.53
N PHE A 87 -12.81 -14.04 -0.73
CA PHE A 87 -12.02 -14.13 0.49
C PHE A 87 -12.72 -14.95 1.58
N VAL A 88 -14.05 -14.83 1.70
CA VAL A 88 -14.86 -15.62 2.66
C VAL A 88 -14.94 -17.11 2.26
N GLN A 89 -14.95 -17.45 0.97
CA GLN A 89 -15.00 -18.85 0.50
C GLN A 89 -13.70 -19.66 0.76
N ASN A 90 -12.56 -19.01 1.03
CA ASN A 90 -11.33 -19.69 1.43
C ASN A 90 -11.27 -20.04 2.92
N PHE A 91 -12.29 -19.67 3.70
CA PHE A 91 -12.54 -20.24 5.02
C PHE A 91 -13.58 -21.35 4.86
N ALA A 92 -13.11 -22.59 4.72
CA ALA A 92 -13.95 -23.77 4.84
C ALA A 92 -14.55 -23.86 6.28
N PRO A 93 -15.64 -24.62 6.49
CA PRO A 93 -16.75 -24.34 7.40
C PRO A 93 -16.52 -24.71 8.87
N ASP A 94 -15.28 -24.86 9.30
CA ASP A 94 -14.94 -25.33 10.63
C ASP A 94 -14.80 -24.08 11.50
N GLY A 95 -15.87 -23.75 12.25
CA GLY A 95 -16.12 -22.44 12.84
C GLY A 95 -14.97 -21.78 13.64
N PRO A 96 -15.10 -20.48 13.93
CA PRO A 96 -14.00 -19.68 14.45
C PRO A 96 -13.59 -20.15 15.85
N THR A 97 -12.39 -20.73 15.95
CA THR A 97 -11.68 -20.84 17.22
C THR A 97 -11.14 -19.46 17.57
N TRP A 98 -11.82 -18.77 18.48
CA TRP A 98 -11.33 -17.53 19.06
C TRP A 98 -10.09 -17.82 19.93
N VAL A 99 -8.90 -17.66 19.36
CA VAL A 99 -7.67 -17.61 20.16
C VAL A 99 -7.61 -16.23 20.80
N THR A 100 -8.08 -16.12 22.04
CA THR A 100 -7.82 -14.94 22.87
C THR A 100 -6.35 -14.98 23.29
N SER A 101 -5.53 -14.10 22.72
CA SER A 101 -4.17 -13.88 23.18
C SER A 101 -4.23 -13.23 24.56
N GLN A 102 -4.07 -14.01 25.62
CA GLN A 102 -3.85 -13.47 26.95
C GLN A 102 -2.49 -12.77 26.99
N ARG A 103 -2.56 -11.44 27.04
CA ARG A 103 -1.47 -10.54 27.43
C ARG A 103 -1.07 -10.91 28.87
N THR A 104 0.16 -11.38 29.05
CA THR A 104 0.83 -11.48 30.34
C THR A 104 0.99 -10.09 30.96
N ASP A 105 0.57 -9.92 32.21
CA ASP A 105 1.46 -9.57 33.32
C ASP A 105 0.69 -9.28 34.63
N HIS A 106 1.43 -9.46 35.74
CA HIS A 106 1.17 -9.08 37.14
C HIS A 106 0.67 -10.17 38.13
N THR A 107 1.65 -10.86 38.70
CA THR A 107 1.95 -10.94 40.15
C THR A 107 0.81 -10.64 41.14
N ALA A 108 0.35 -11.66 41.89
CA ALA A 108 0.30 -11.67 43.37
C ALA A 108 -0.48 -12.89 43.90
N ALA A 109 -0.01 -13.40 45.04
CA ALA A 109 -0.50 -14.54 45.78
C ALA A 109 -1.92 -14.38 46.38
N SER A 110 -2.60 -15.49 46.69
CA SER A 110 -3.10 -15.87 48.04
C SER A 110 -4.31 -16.82 48.04
N LYS A 111 -4.16 -17.93 48.77
CA LYS A 111 -5.09 -18.72 49.60
C LYS A 111 -6.63 -18.49 49.60
N GLN A 112 -7.33 -19.64 49.65
CA GLN A 112 -8.52 -20.03 50.44
C GLN A 112 -9.84 -19.24 50.34
N LEU A 113 -10.92 -19.94 49.96
CA LEU A 113 -12.08 -20.30 50.80
C LEU A 113 -13.28 -20.61 49.89
N GLN A 114 -13.88 -21.80 50.02
CA GLN A 114 -15.33 -21.90 50.14
C GLN A 114 -15.75 -23.28 50.67
N SER A 115 -16.34 -23.20 51.85
CA SER A 115 -17.15 -24.21 52.51
C SER A 115 -18.50 -24.33 51.82
N ALA A 116 -19.01 -25.55 51.68
CA ALA A 116 -20.37 -25.98 52.06
C ALA A 116 -20.46 -27.51 51.87
#